data_AF-A0A1B2HPA0-F1
#
_entry.id   AF-A0A1B2HPA0-F1
#
_cell.length_a   1.000
_cell.length_b   1.000
_cell.length_c   1.000
_cell.angle_alpha   90.00
_cell.angle_beta   90.00
_cell.angle_gamma   90.00
#
_symmetry.space_group_name_H-M   'P 1'
#
loop_
_entity.id
_entity.type
_entity.pdbx_description
1 polymer ?
#
loop_
_entity_poly.entity_id
_entity_poly.type
_entity_poly.pdbx_seq_one_letter_code
_entity_poly.pdbx_strand_id
1 'polypeptide(L)'
;MTLFARIAAVAALVLGTVIVSLAPASAAGVTATFAKQSWATGYTATVTVKNETSAAISSWKVEFDYPAGTSVGAYWDSLLTKSGNHHTFVNREYNGSVAPGASVTFGFNVSGTADPQNCTINGAACTGGGTSPTTTTTTTTTTTTTTTTTTTTGPPPTGSLPRKVLVGYLHASFANGSGYIRMRDVPDEWDVINLSFAESTSATSGELRFAQCPVAECPNVESEAEFIAGIKAQQQKGKKVLISIGGQNGQVRLETTAARDAFVRSASAIIDKFGLNGLDVDFEGHSLSLNAGDVDFKNPTTPVIVNLISALKSLKSRYGANFVLTMAPETFFVQVGYQFYGGAGGGDSRTGAYLPVIEAMRNDLTLLHVQHYNSGPIMGLDNQYHFMGGPDFHISMADMVLAGFPVRGDSTKFFAPLRQEQVAIGLPASVNAGNGFTSVADVHTALNCLTKGTGCGSYKPKGVYPNLRGLMTWSINWDKFNNYEFSKQHRAYLPR
;
A
#
# COMPACT_ATOMS: atom_id res chain seq x y z
N MET A 1 -23.64 -90.95 -17.16
CA MET A 1 -22.73 -91.77 -16.32
C MET A 1 -22.34 -90.95 -15.11
N THR A 2 -22.46 -91.58 -13.96
CA THR A 2 -22.47 -91.07 -12.58
C THR A 2 -21.07 -90.79 -11.98
N LEU A 3 -21.05 -89.99 -10.89
CA LEU A 3 -20.02 -89.86 -9.83
C LEU A 3 -18.70 -89.14 -10.23
N PHE A 4 -18.09 -88.22 -9.46
CA PHE A 4 -17.65 -88.17 -8.04
C PHE A 4 -17.56 -86.70 -7.54
N ALA A 5 -18.07 -86.27 -6.37
CA ALA A 5 -17.53 -86.31 -4.99
C ALA A 5 -16.68 -85.08 -4.51
N ARG A 6 -17.27 -84.28 -3.57
CA ARG A 6 -16.76 -83.52 -2.38
C ARG A 6 -15.51 -82.60 -2.51
N ILE A 7 -15.45 -81.35 -2.02
CA ILE A 7 -15.50 -80.84 -0.62
C ILE A 7 -15.77 -79.30 -0.58
N ALA A 8 -16.39 -78.89 0.55
CA ALA A 8 -16.81 -77.60 1.10
C ALA A 8 -16.04 -76.27 0.80
N ALA A 9 -16.83 -75.17 0.72
CA ALA A 9 -16.67 -73.97 1.55
C ALA A 9 -17.96 -73.13 1.53
N VAL A 10 -18.49 -72.80 2.72
CA VAL A 10 -19.58 -71.84 2.93
C VAL A 10 -18.95 -70.46 3.08
N ALA A 11 -19.36 -69.50 2.24
CA ALA A 11 -19.18 -68.07 2.51
C ALA A 11 -20.51 -67.38 2.25
N ALA A 12 -21.09 -66.83 3.31
CA ALA A 12 -22.36 -66.12 3.30
C ALA A 12 -22.27 -64.87 2.41
N LEU A 13 -23.16 -64.78 1.43
CA LEU A 13 -23.36 -63.59 0.62
C LEU A 13 -24.12 -62.56 1.47
N VAL A 14 -23.41 -61.62 2.09
CA VAL A 14 -24.02 -60.43 2.68
C VAL A 14 -24.47 -59.53 1.53
N LEU A 15 -25.78 -59.44 1.31
CA LEU A 15 -26.41 -58.40 0.52
C LEU A 15 -26.16 -57.04 1.20
N GLY A 16 -25.05 -56.40 0.83
CA GLY A 16 -24.81 -55.01 1.15
C GLY A 16 -25.85 -54.15 0.46
N THR A 17 -26.82 -53.66 1.22
CA THR A 17 -27.66 -52.55 0.81
C THR A 17 -26.77 -51.32 0.68
N VAL A 18 -26.41 -50.99 -0.56
CA VAL A 18 -25.87 -49.67 -0.87
C VAL A 18 -27.02 -48.69 -0.64
N ILE A 19 -27.05 -48.09 0.55
CA ILE A 19 -27.80 -46.84 0.75
C ILE A 19 -27.01 -45.80 -0.05
N VAL A 20 -27.37 -45.64 -1.32
CA VAL A 20 -27.05 -44.42 -2.04
C VAL A 20 -27.87 -43.36 -1.32
N SER A 21 -27.23 -42.62 -0.42
CA SER A 21 -27.75 -41.32 -0.01
C SER A 21 -27.76 -40.47 -1.28
N LEU A 22 -28.90 -40.45 -1.97
CA LEU A 22 -29.20 -39.39 -2.91
C LEU A 22 -29.23 -38.12 -2.05
N ALA A 23 -28.09 -37.42 -1.98
CA ALA A 23 -28.13 -36.01 -1.69
C ALA A 23 -29.19 -35.42 -2.63
N PRO A 24 -30.11 -34.57 -2.14
CA PRO A 24 -31.08 -33.96 -3.03
C PRO A 24 -30.30 -33.38 -4.20
N ALA A 25 -30.64 -33.82 -5.42
CA ALA A 25 -30.07 -33.28 -6.63
C ALA A 25 -30.45 -31.81 -6.64
N SER A 26 -29.56 -30.98 -6.09
CA SER A 26 -29.73 -29.54 -6.10
C SER A 26 -29.73 -29.17 -7.57
N ALA A 27 -30.80 -28.53 -8.01
CA ALA A 27 -30.84 -27.95 -9.34
C ALA A 27 -29.57 -27.10 -9.52
N ALA A 28 -28.89 -27.28 -10.66
CA ALA A 28 -27.72 -26.52 -11.04
C ALA A 28 -27.99 -25.02 -10.82
N GLY A 29 -27.26 -24.40 -9.89
CA GLY A 29 -27.50 -23.04 -9.39
C GLY A 29 -26.20 -22.29 -9.11
N VAL A 30 -26.31 -21.03 -8.69
CA VAL A 30 -25.15 -20.29 -8.18
C VAL A 30 -25.03 -20.59 -6.70
N THR A 31 -23.87 -21.05 -6.24
CA THR A 31 -23.61 -21.38 -4.83
C THR A 31 -22.61 -20.41 -4.22
N ALA A 32 -22.69 -20.21 -2.90
CA ALA A 32 -21.72 -19.45 -2.12
C ALA A 32 -21.25 -20.31 -0.94
N THR A 33 -19.96 -20.58 -0.85
CA THR A 33 -19.35 -21.36 0.24
C THR A 33 -18.48 -20.49 1.11
N PHE A 34 -18.57 -20.66 2.42
CA PHE A 34 -17.88 -19.84 3.41
C PHE A 34 -16.75 -20.63 4.07
N ALA A 35 -15.54 -20.06 4.08
CA ALA A 35 -14.40 -20.55 4.83
C ALA A 35 -13.91 -19.46 5.78
N LYS A 36 -13.44 -19.83 6.99
CA LYS A 36 -12.89 -18.88 7.96
C LYS A 36 -11.51 -19.29 8.46
N GLN A 37 -10.64 -18.29 8.64
CA GLN A 37 -9.38 -18.40 9.36
C GLN A 37 -9.48 -17.57 10.64
N SER A 38 -9.60 -18.22 11.80
CA SER A 38 -9.96 -17.57 13.08
C SER A 38 -8.78 -17.31 14.00
N TRP A 39 -8.92 -16.29 14.84
CA TRP A 39 -8.09 -16.00 16.01
C TRP A 39 -8.98 -15.62 17.21
N ALA A 40 -8.38 -15.24 18.34
CA ALA A 40 -9.09 -15.11 19.63
C ALA A 40 -10.26 -14.11 19.62
N THR A 41 -10.22 -13.08 18.78
CA THR A 41 -11.18 -11.96 18.79
C THR A 41 -11.84 -11.71 17.43
N GLY A 42 -11.58 -12.56 16.44
CA GLY A 42 -12.03 -12.33 15.06
C GLY A 42 -11.64 -13.44 14.11
N TYR A 43 -11.95 -13.25 12.83
CA TYR A 43 -11.53 -14.14 11.76
C TYR A 43 -11.53 -13.43 10.40
N THR A 44 -10.80 -13.99 9.46
CA THR A 44 -10.94 -13.67 8.03
C THR A 44 -11.89 -14.66 7.39
N ALA A 45 -12.93 -14.16 6.74
CA ALA A 45 -13.85 -14.93 5.92
C ALA A 45 -13.44 -14.87 4.45
N THR A 46 -13.47 -16.02 3.79
CA THR A 46 -13.41 -16.15 2.33
C THR A 46 -14.70 -16.79 1.86
N VAL A 47 -15.40 -16.12 0.94
CA VAL A 47 -16.61 -16.61 0.30
C VAL A 47 -16.29 -16.94 -1.15
N THR A 48 -16.56 -18.18 -1.56
CA THR A 48 -16.41 -18.62 -2.95
C THR A 48 -17.78 -18.67 -3.62
N VAL A 49 -18.01 -17.83 -4.63
CA VAL A 49 -19.20 -17.86 -5.48
C VAL A 49 -18.90 -18.74 -6.68
N LYS A 50 -19.66 -19.82 -6.87
CA LYS A 50 -19.52 -20.76 -7.98
C LYS A 50 -20.78 -20.78 -8.83
N ASN A 51 -20.61 -20.65 -10.15
CA ASN A 51 -21.72 -20.77 -11.09
C ASN A 51 -21.83 -22.23 -11.57
N GLU A 52 -22.78 -22.98 -11.04
CA GLU A 52 -23.03 -24.37 -11.47
C GLU A 52 -24.10 -24.47 -12.56
N THR A 53 -24.61 -23.35 -13.05
CA THR A 53 -25.60 -23.30 -14.15
C THR A 53 -24.94 -23.51 -15.51
N SER A 54 -25.75 -23.69 -16.56
CA SER A 54 -25.29 -23.83 -17.95
C SER A 54 -25.05 -22.50 -18.68
N ALA A 55 -25.28 -21.35 -18.05
CA ALA A 55 -25.10 -20.02 -18.64
C ALA A 55 -24.20 -19.13 -17.75
N ALA A 56 -23.48 -18.19 -18.35
CA ALA A 56 -22.69 -17.23 -17.58
C ALA A 56 -23.62 -16.27 -16.81
N ILE A 57 -23.26 -15.93 -15.58
CA ILE A 57 -23.89 -14.83 -14.83
C ILE A 57 -23.06 -13.57 -15.01
N SER A 58 -23.71 -12.40 -15.06
CA SER A 58 -23.05 -11.09 -15.19
C SER A 58 -22.85 -10.37 -13.85
N SER A 59 -23.49 -10.86 -12.79
CA SER A 59 -23.39 -10.32 -11.44
C SER A 59 -23.69 -11.39 -10.40
N TRP A 60 -23.26 -11.13 -9.17
CA TRP A 60 -23.61 -11.93 -8.01
C TRP A 60 -23.83 -11.04 -6.79
N LYS A 61 -24.74 -11.48 -5.91
CA LYS A 61 -25.07 -10.83 -4.65
C LYS A 61 -25.15 -11.88 -3.54
N VAL A 62 -24.27 -11.78 -2.55
CA VAL A 62 -24.28 -12.60 -1.33
C VAL A 62 -24.76 -11.77 -0.16
N GLU A 63 -25.70 -12.29 0.62
CA GLU A 63 -26.30 -11.61 1.76
C GLU A 63 -26.27 -12.51 2.99
N PHE A 64 -25.96 -11.98 4.18
CA PHE A 64 -26.06 -12.71 5.45
C PHE A 64 -26.13 -11.75 6.64
N ASP A 65 -26.50 -12.30 7.80
CA ASP A 65 -26.65 -11.58 9.07
C ASP A 65 -25.55 -11.95 10.07
N TYR A 66 -25.15 -10.98 10.90
CA TYR A 66 -24.30 -11.22 12.08
C TYR A 66 -25.02 -10.87 13.39
N PRO A 67 -24.87 -11.63 14.48
CA PRO A 67 -25.44 -11.24 15.77
C PRO A 67 -24.75 -9.98 16.32
N ALA A 68 -25.42 -9.32 17.27
CA ALA A 68 -24.85 -8.16 17.96
C ALA A 68 -23.51 -8.51 18.62
N GLY A 69 -22.56 -7.58 18.58
CA GLY A 69 -21.18 -7.79 19.05
C GLY A 69 -20.23 -8.33 17.98
N THR A 70 -20.73 -8.63 16.78
CA THR A 70 -19.92 -8.99 15.61
C THR A 70 -19.95 -7.87 14.57
N SER A 71 -18.80 -7.49 14.04
CA SER A 71 -18.69 -6.44 13.02
C SER A 71 -17.78 -6.88 11.87
N VAL A 72 -18.27 -6.72 10.65
CA VAL A 72 -17.46 -6.82 9.43
C VAL A 72 -16.63 -5.55 9.28
N GLY A 73 -15.31 -5.73 9.14
CA GLY A 73 -14.32 -4.69 8.91
C GLY A 73 -13.93 -4.62 7.44
N ALA A 74 -12.62 -4.70 7.16
CA ALA A 74 -12.10 -4.69 5.79
C ALA A 74 -12.73 -5.81 4.93
N TYR A 75 -13.04 -5.52 3.68
CA TYR A 75 -13.56 -6.46 2.69
C TYR A 75 -12.88 -6.20 1.34
N TRP A 76 -12.74 -7.24 0.53
CA TRP A 76 -12.10 -7.19 -0.80
C TRP A 76 -12.93 -7.99 -1.80
N ASP A 77 -12.67 -7.78 -3.10
CA ASP A 77 -13.32 -8.46 -4.22
C ASP A 77 -14.87 -8.42 -4.19
N SER A 78 -15.42 -7.48 -3.42
CA SER A 78 -16.86 -7.23 -3.26
C SER A 78 -17.07 -5.75 -2.90
N LEU A 79 -18.25 -5.22 -3.18
CA LEU A 79 -18.78 -4.01 -2.58
C LEU A 79 -19.72 -4.42 -1.44
N LEU A 80 -19.59 -3.77 -0.27
CA LEU A 80 -20.39 -4.07 0.91
C LEU A 80 -21.34 -2.91 1.23
N THR A 81 -22.61 -3.21 1.41
CA THR A 81 -23.57 -2.34 2.10
C THR A 81 -24.08 -3.02 3.37
N LYS A 82 -24.35 -2.22 4.41
CA LYS A 82 -24.80 -2.72 5.72
C LYS A 82 -26.04 -1.95 6.17
N SER A 83 -27.04 -2.69 6.63
CA SER A 83 -28.23 -2.14 7.30
C SER A 83 -28.50 -2.93 8.57
N GLY A 84 -28.26 -2.33 9.74
CA GLY A 84 -28.35 -3.03 11.02
C GLY A 84 -27.34 -4.19 11.09
N ASN A 85 -27.83 -5.42 11.27
CA ASN A 85 -27.04 -6.65 11.27
C ASN A 85 -26.92 -7.33 9.89
N HIS A 86 -27.64 -6.85 8.89
CA HIS A 86 -27.68 -7.41 7.54
C HIS A 86 -26.55 -6.84 6.68
N HIS A 87 -25.79 -7.73 6.04
CA HIS A 87 -24.65 -7.38 5.18
C HIS A 87 -24.91 -7.89 3.76
N THR A 88 -24.78 -6.99 2.78
CA THR A 88 -24.99 -7.29 1.37
C THR A 88 -23.67 -7.08 0.61
N PHE A 89 -23.14 -8.15 0.04
CA PHE A 89 -21.95 -8.17 -0.79
C PHE A 89 -22.35 -8.31 -2.26
N VAL A 90 -21.94 -7.38 -3.11
CA VAL A 90 -22.10 -7.49 -4.56
C VAL A 90 -20.75 -7.49 -5.25
N ASN A 91 -20.70 -8.01 -6.47
CA ASN A 91 -19.50 -8.02 -7.27
C ASN A 91 -18.92 -6.61 -7.53
N ARG A 92 -17.61 -6.55 -7.72
CA ARG A 92 -16.89 -5.39 -8.30
C ARG A 92 -17.05 -5.38 -9.82
N GLU A 93 -16.66 -4.30 -10.50
CA GLU A 93 -16.77 -4.23 -11.96
C GLU A 93 -15.97 -5.32 -12.69
N TYR A 94 -14.89 -5.83 -12.09
CA TYR A 94 -13.99 -6.81 -12.72
C TYR A 94 -14.34 -8.27 -12.45
N ASN A 95 -15.21 -8.59 -11.48
CA ASN A 95 -15.47 -9.98 -11.07
C ASN A 95 -16.96 -10.38 -11.04
N GLY A 96 -17.83 -9.59 -11.69
CA GLY A 96 -19.26 -9.93 -11.83
C GLY A 96 -19.54 -11.07 -12.81
N SER A 97 -18.76 -11.17 -13.89
CA SER A 97 -18.96 -12.19 -14.92
C SER A 97 -18.37 -13.54 -14.49
N VAL A 98 -19.21 -14.56 -14.25
CA VAL A 98 -18.77 -15.90 -13.87
C VAL A 98 -19.30 -16.92 -14.89
N ALA A 99 -18.41 -17.53 -15.66
CA ALA A 99 -18.75 -18.53 -16.67
C ALA A 99 -19.31 -19.84 -16.03
N PRO A 100 -20.04 -20.68 -16.80
CA PRO A 100 -20.45 -22.01 -16.34
C PRO A 100 -19.29 -22.82 -15.77
N GLY A 101 -19.44 -23.35 -14.56
CA GLY A 101 -18.44 -24.12 -13.84
C GLY A 101 -17.31 -23.30 -13.17
N ALA A 102 -17.23 -21.99 -13.44
CA ALA A 102 -16.19 -21.12 -12.87
C ALA A 102 -16.54 -20.65 -11.44
N SER A 103 -15.55 -20.10 -10.76
CA SER A 103 -15.70 -19.52 -9.42
C SER A 103 -14.97 -18.19 -9.31
N VAL A 104 -15.51 -17.33 -8.45
CA VAL A 104 -14.86 -16.11 -7.97
C VAL A 104 -14.89 -16.12 -6.46
N THR A 105 -13.91 -15.46 -5.84
CA THR A 105 -13.81 -15.37 -4.40
C THR A 105 -13.85 -13.93 -3.97
N PHE A 106 -14.47 -13.67 -2.82
CA PHE A 106 -14.30 -12.43 -2.09
C PHE A 106 -14.04 -12.74 -0.63
N GLY A 107 -13.59 -11.75 0.13
CA GLY A 107 -13.34 -11.96 1.54
C GLY A 107 -13.50 -10.70 2.36
N PHE A 108 -13.54 -10.90 3.67
CA PHE A 108 -13.70 -9.82 4.64
C PHE A 108 -13.22 -10.26 6.02
N ASN A 109 -12.80 -9.29 6.82
CA ASN A 109 -12.41 -9.50 8.21
C ASN A 109 -13.60 -9.26 9.12
N VAL A 110 -13.68 -10.06 10.18
CA VAL A 110 -14.73 -10.01 11.19
C VAL A 110 -14.09 -9.82 12.55
N SER A 111 -14.55 -8.83 13.30
CA SER A 111 -14.32 -8.72 14.75
C SER A 111 -15.52 -9.39 15.45
N GLY A 112 -15.24 -10.37 16.30
CA GLY A 112 -16.23 -11.29 16.85
C GLY A 112 -16.04 -12.73 16.36
N THR A 113 -16.54 -13.70 17.12
CA THR A 113 -16.34 -15.14 16.84
C THR A 113 -17.57 -15.84 16.26
N ALA A 114 -18.69 -15.12 16.09
CA ALA A 114 -19.93 -15.67 15.56
C ALA A 114 -19.86 -15.91 14.05
N ASP A 115 -20.49 -16.99 13.59
CA ASP A 115 -20.63 -17.32 12.16
C ASP A 115 -21.81 -16.57 11.51
N PRO A 116 -21.76 -16.30 10.19
CA PRO A 116 -22.84 -15.63 9.48
C PRO A 116 -24.10 -16.51 9.44
N GLN A 117 -25.26 -15.87 9.57
CA GLN A 117 -26.58 -16.50 9.55
C GLN A 117 -27.38 -16.07 8.32
N ASN A 118 -28.41 -16.83 7.94
CA ASN A 118 -29.35 -16.48 6.87
C ASN A 118 -28.68 -16.17 5.51
N CYS A 119 -27.62 -16.91 5.17
CA CYS A 119 -26.88 -16.69 3.94
C CYS A 119 -27.75 -16.93 2.70
N THR A 120 -27.81 -15.95 1.79
CA THR A 120 -28.37 -16.12 0.45
C THR A 120 -27.39 -15.68 -0.64
N ILE A 121 -27.48 -16.31 -1.81
CA ILE A 121 -26.77 -15.97 -3.04
C ILE A 121 -27.82 -15.79 -4.14
N ASN A 122 -27.90 -14.59 -4.71
CA ASN A 122 -28.90 -14.20 -5.71
C ASN A 122 -30.35 -14.54 -5.29
N GLY A 123 -30.65 -14.45 -3.99
CA GLY A 123 -31.96 -14.74 -3.41
C GLY A 123 -32.24 -16.22 -3.08
N ALA A 124 -31.32 -17.15 -3.37
CA ALA A 124 -31.40 -18.55 -2.97
C ALA A 124 -30.53 -18.82 -1.73
N ALA A 125 -30.90 -19.79 -0.87
CA ALA A 125 -30.12 -20.12 0.31
C ALA A 125 -28.72 -20.68 -0.05
N CYS A 126 -27.67 -20.26 0.68
CA CYS A 126 -26.31 -20.80 0.51
C CYS A 126 -26.25 -22.27 0.97
N THR A 127 -25.39 -23.08 0.33
CA THR A 127 -25.18 -24.49 0.69
C THR A 127 -23.81 -24.69 1.36
N GLY A 128 -23.82 -25.28 2.57
CA GLY A 128 -22.61 -25.78 3.26
C GLY A 128 -22.21 -25.00 4.53
N GLY A 129 -22.52 -25.58 5.70
CA GLY A 129 -22.01 -25.14 7.00
C GLY A 129 -21.28 -26.27 7.74
N GLY A 130 -20.14 -25.94 8.38
CA GLY A 130 -19.29 -26.80 9.25
C GLY A 130 -17.95 -27.20 8.59
N THR A 131 -16.78 -27.23 9.24
CA THR A 131 -16.35 -27.25 10.66
C THR A 131 -14.87 -26.78 10.81
N SER A 132 -14.48 -26.30 12.00
CA SER A 132 -13.13 -25.80 12.38
C SER A 132 -12.30 -26.85 13.13
N PRO A 133 -10.95 -26.80 13.11
CA PRO A 133 -10.12 -27.28 14.21
C PRO A 133 -9.52 -26.12 15.03
N THR A 134 -9.48 -26.32 16.35
CA THR A 134 -9.00 -25.41 17.41
C THR A 134 -7.49 -25.58 17.64
N THR A 135 -6.77 -24.52 18.04
CA THR A 135 -5.51 -24.69 18.79
C THR A 135 -5.25 -23.56 19.79
N THR A 136 -4.55 -23.95 20.85
CA THR A 136 -4.56 -23.46 22.23
C THR A 136 -3.64 -22.26 22.51
N THR A 137 -4.12 -21.32 23.32
CA THR A 137 -3.37 -20.18 23.88
C THR A 137 -2.36 -20.63 24.95
N THR A 138 -1.13 -20.10 24.93
CA THR A 138 -0.24 -20.09 26.10
C THR A 138 0.27 -18.67 26.34
N THR A 139 0.01 -18.16 27.55
CA THR A 139 0.42 -16.84 28.03
C THR A 139 1.87 -16.91 28.51
N THR A 140 2.70 -15.90 28.20
CA THR A 140 3.94 -15.66 28.94
C THR A 140 4.13 -14.17 29.18
N THR A 141 4.30 -13.83 30.46
CA THR A 141 4.53 -12.49 30.99
C THR A 141 6.01 -12.13 30.84
N THR A 142 6.33 -10.95 30.30
CA THR A 142 7.71 -10.40 30.33
C THR A 142 7.71 -8.97 30.87
N THR A 143 8.50 -8.78 31.92
CA THR A 143 8.75 -7.52 32.64
C THR A 143 9.57 -6.54 31.79
N THR A 144 9.16 -5.27 31.76
CA THR A 144 9.85 -4.17 31.05
C THR A 144 10.82 -3.43 31.99
N THR A 145 12.06 -3.18 31.54
CA THR A 145 13.00 -2.26 32.19
C THR A 145 13.07 -0.96 31.37
N THR A 146 12.87 0.18 32.02
CA THR A 146 12.90 1.51 31.41
C THR A 146 14.30 2.12 31.53
N THR A 147 14.92 2.48 30.39
CA THR A 147 16.11 3.34 30.36
C THR A 147 15.71 4.71 29.83
N THR A 148 16.01 5.76 30.60
CA THR A 148 15.75 7.15 30.25
C THR A 148 17.00 7.72 29.55
N THR A 149 16.83 8.33 28.37
CA THR A 149 17.90 9.08 27.71
C THR A 149 17.46 10.51 27.47
N THR A 150 18.25 11.44 28.00
CA THR A 150 18.13 12.91 27.92
C THR A 150 18.25 13.44 26.50
N THR A 151 17.30 14.28 26.10
CA THR A 151 17.29 15.07 24.85
C THR A 151 18.05 16.39 25.03
N THR A 152 19.03 16.67 24.17
CA THR A 152 19.59 18.01 23.96
C THR A 152 18.80 18.73 22.88
N THR A 153 18.14 19.83 23.24
CA THR A 153 17.40 20.73 22.35
C THR A 153 18.32 21.84 21.82
N GLY A 154 18.59 21.81 20.52
CA GLY A 154 19.07 22.97 19.75
C GLY A 154 18.07 23.27 18.62
N PRO A 155 17.85 24.54 18.24
CA PRO A 155 16.95 24.86 17.13
C PRO A 155 17.52 24.31 15.81
N PRO A 156 16.70 23.71 14.92
CA PRO A 156 17.19 23.18 13.66
C PRO A 156 17.70 24.32 12.75
N PRO A 157 18.76 24.09 11.94
CA PRO A 157 19.20 25.07 10.95
C PRO A 157 18.08 25.41 9.96
N THR A 158 18.00 26.67 9.56
CA THR A 158 17.13 27.13 8.47
C THR A 158 17.40 26.29 7.21
N GLY A 159 16.43 25.45 6.82
CA GLY A 159 16.58 24.50 5.71
C GLY A 159 16.18 23.08 6.06
N SER A 160 16.28 22.70 7.34
CA SER A 160 15.95 21.35 7.82
C SER A 160 14.45 21.15 8.11
N LEU A 161 13.95 19.94 7.90
CA LEU A 161 12.59 19.53 8.27
C LEU A 161 12.45 19.37 9.80
N PRO A 162 11.26 19.60 10.39
CA PRO A 162 10.95 19.25 11.79
C PRO A 162 11.29 17.81 12.11
N ARG A 163 11.52 17.48 13.39
CA ARG A 163 11.91 16.13 13.81
C ARG A 163 10.81 15.13 13.45
N LYS A 164 9.53 15.51 13.61
CA LYS A 164 8.38 14.75 13.12
C LYS A 164 7.59 15.50 12.06
N VAL A 165 7.48 14.90 10.89
CA VAL A 165 6.83 15.50 9.72
C VAL A 165 5.52 14.82 9.35
N LEU A 166 4.61 15.62 8.81
CA LEU A 166 3.54 15.14 7.94
C LEU A 166 3.76 15.69 6.53
N VAL A 167 3.88 14.79 5.57
CA VAL A 167 3.96 15.09 4.13
C VAL A 167 2.59 14.85 3.53
N GLY A 168 2.09 15.77 2.72
CA GLY A 168 0.81 15.62 2.04
C GLY A 168 0.91 15.97 0.57
N TYR A 169 0.30 15.13 -0.27
CA TYR A 169 0.12 15.42 -1.70
C TYR A 169 -1.08 16.37 -1.87
N LEU A 170 -0.89 17.46 -2.60
CA LEU A 170 -1.92 18.44 -2.93
C LEU A 170 -2.31 18.26 -4.41
N HIS A 171 -3.58 17.97 -4.69
CA HIS A 171 -4.09 17.91 -6.06
C HIS A 171 -4.14 19.33 -6.65
N ALA A 172 -3.00 19.76 -7.21
CA ALA A 172 -2.77 21.12 -7.65
C ALA A 172 -3.06 21.29 -9.14
N SER A 173 -2.86 20.24 -9.95
CA SER A 173 -2.99 20.28 -11.42
C SER A 173 -4.23 19.56 -11.97
N PHE A 174 -5.06 18.93 -11.13
CA PHE A 174 -6.19 18.11 -11.56
C PHE A 174 -7.30 18.04 -10.50
N ALA A 175 -8.48 17.55 -10.90
CA ALA A 175 -9.56 17.16 -9.98
C ALA A 175 -9.83 15.65 -10.05
N ASN A 176 -10.17 15.03 -8.91
CA ASN A 176 -10.57 13.62 -8.84
C ASN A 176 -11.76 13.36 -7.91
N GLY A 177 -12.57 14.38 -7.64
CA GLY A 177 -13.75 14.28 -6.77
C GLY A 177 -13.50 14.54 -5.27
N SER A 178 -12.25 14.60 -4.82
CA SER A 178 -11.89 14.98 -3.43
C SER A 178 -11.99 16.48 -3.12
N GLY A 179 -12.36 17.28 -4.13
CA GLY A 179 -12.43 18.75 -4.05
C GLY A 179 -11.08 19.43 -4.24
N TYR A 180 -11.13 20.71 -4.63
CA TYR A 180 -9.94 21.55 -4.80
C TYR A 180 -9.60 22.31 -3.50
N ILE A 181 -8.30 22.47 -3.22
CA ILE A 181 -7.78 23.26 -2.09
C ILE A 181 -6.80 24.28 -2.67
N ARG A 182 -7.07 25.56 -2.46
CA ARG A 182 -6.13 26.63 -2.81
C ARG A 182 -4.88 26.51 -1.95
N MET A 183 -3.72 26.89 -2.48
CA MET A 183 -2.44 26.80 -1.79
C MET A 183 -2.46 27.52 -0.44
N ARG A 184 -3.11 28.69 -0.37
CA ARG A 184 -3.25 29.46 0.87
C ARG A 184 -4.11 28.77 1.94
N ASP A 185 -5.02 27.88 1.51
CA ASP A 185 -6.00 27.19 2.35
C ASP A 185 -5.49 25.81 2.83
N VAL A 186 -4.25 25.43 2.50
CA VAL A 186 -3.65 24.18 2.99
C VAL A 186 -3.48 24.24 4.52
N PRO A 187 -3.97 23.24 5.28
CA PRO A 187 -3.92 23.23 6.74
C PRO A 187 -2.52 23.34 7.35
N ASP A 188 -2.45 23.86 8.58
CA ASP A 188 -1.19 24.13 9.25
C ASP A 188 -0.46 22.86 9.70
N GLU A 189 -1.15 21.72 9.81
CA GLU A 189 -0.64 20.40 10.22
C GLU A 189 0.42 19.83 9.27
N TRP A 190 0.42 20.22 7.99
CA TRP A 190 1.34 19.72 6.96
C TRP A 190 2.69 20.43 6.98
N ASP A 191 3.80 19.71 7.00
CA ASP A 191 5.14 20.32 6.97
C ASP A 191 5.76 20.31 5.58
N VAL A 192 5.41 19.32 4.76
CA VAL A 192 5.82 19.20 3.35
C VAL A 192 4.57 19.05 2.49
N ILE A 193 4.48 19.84 1.43
CA ILE A 193 3.38 19.88 0.48
C ILE A 193 3.93 19.49 -0.89
N ASN A 194 3.52 18.32 -1.39
CA ASN A 194 3.90 17.83 -2.71
C ASN A 194 2.84 18.25 -3.72
N LEU A 195 3.18 19.14 -4.65
CA LEU A 195 2.28 19.61 -5.70
C LEU A 195 2.10 18.51 -6.75
N SER A 196 0.91 17.93 -6.82
CA SER A 196 0.57 16.84 -7.72
C SER A 196 -0.17 17.36 -8.94
N PHE A 197 0.35 17.21 -10.16
CA PHE A 197 1.70 16.74 -10.55
C PHE A 197 2.28 17.58 -11.68
N ALA A 198 3.61 17.63 -11.78
CA ALA A 198 4.26 17.89 -13.05
C ALA A 198 4.22 16.64 -13.92
N GLU A 199 3.70 16.76 -15.13
CA GLU A 199 3.50 15.65 -16.05
C GLU A 199 4.48 15.73 -17.22
N SER A 200 4.90 14.56 -17.72
CA SER A 200 5.77 14.49 -18.90
C SER A 200 4.98 14.70 -20.19
N THR A 201 5.57 15.36 -21.18
CA THR A 201 4.91 15.59 -22.49
C THR A 201 4.67 14.30 -23.29
N SER A 202 5.50 13.30 -23.02
CA SER A 202 5.35 11.90 -23.42
C SER A 202 6.23 11.07 -22.49
N ALA A 203 5.95 9.77 -22.36
CA ALA A 203 6.70 8.92 -21.44
C ALA A 203 8.23 9.03 -21.60
N THR A 204 8.75 9.18 -22.82
CA THR A 204 10.20 9.19 -23.10
C THR A 204 10.82 10.56 -23.33
N SER A 205 10.01 11.63 -23.39
CA SER A 205 10.52 12.98 -23.70
C SER A 205 11.44 13.56 -22.63
N GLY A 206 11.18 13.23 -21.37
CA GLY A 206 11.79 13.87 -20.20
C GLY A 206 11.34 15.31 -19.96
N GLU A 207 10.69 15.97 -20.92
CA GLU A 207 10.18 17.33 -20.76
C GLU A 207 8.95 17.33 -19.85
N LEU A 208 8.99 18.13 -18.78
CA LEU A 208 7.92 18.27 -17.81
C LEU A 208 7.10 19.53 -18.03
N ARG A 209 5.81 19.47 -17.71
CA ARG A 209 4.89 20.60 -17.68
C ARG A 209 4.16 20.61 -16.34
N PHE A 210 3.95 21.80 -15.80
CA PHE A 210 3.08 21.99 -14.65
C PHE A 210 2.20 23.21 -14.89
N ALA A 211 0.90 23.01 -14.72
CA ALA A 211 -0.10 24.06 -14.65
C ALA A 211 -1.06 23.72 -13.51
N GLN A 212 -1.67 24.75 -12.91
CA GLN A 212 -2.73 24.51 -11.95
C GLN A 212 -3.95 23.86 -12.63
N CYS A 213 -4.80 23.25 -11.80
CA CYS A 213 -6.00 22.55 -12.24
C CYS A 213 -6.82 23.41 -13.22
N PRO A 214 -7.22 22.88 -14.39
CA PRO A 214 -8.02 23.63 -15.34
C PRO A 214 -9.31 24.15 -14.68
N VAL A 215 -9.71 25.38 -15.00
CA VAL A 215 -10.96 25.99 -14.45
C VAL A 215 -12.19 25.11 -14.73
N ALA A 216 -12.19 24.39 -15.85
CA ALA A 216 -13.25 23.45 -16.21
C ALA A 216 -13.40 22.28 -15.22
N GLU A 217 -12.30 21.85 -14.59
CA GLU A 217 -12.28 20.78 -13.59
C GLU A 217 -12.34 21.33 -12.16
N CYS A 218 -11.71 22.49 -11.93
CA CYS A 218 -11.65 23.18 -10.65
C CYS A 218 -12.18 24.62 -10.79
N PRO A 219 -13.51 24.83 -10.70
CA PRO A 219 -14.11 26.16 -10.89
C PRO A 219 -13.59 27.26 -9.96
N ASN A 220 -13.07 26.86 -8.79
CA ASN A 220 -12.53 27.76 -7.76
C ASN A 220 -10.99 27.80 -7.74
N VAL A 221 -10.32 27.36 -8.81
CA VAL A 221 -8.86 27.45 -8.92
C VAL A 221 -8.42 28.92 -8.82
N GLU A 222 -7.35 29.16 -8.06
CA GLU A 222 -6.79 30.51 -7.91
C GLU A 222 -5.94 30.91 -9.12
N SER A 223 -5.71 32.21 -9.31
CA SER A 223 -4.79 32.66 -10.37
C SER A 223 -3.34 32.22 -10.09
N GLU A 224 -2.48 32.19 -11.12
CA GLU A 224 -1.07 31.81 -10.95
C GLU A 224 -0.32 32.73 -9.97
N ALA A 225 -0.61 34.04 -10.02
CA ALA A 225 -0.05 35.00 -9.08
C ALA A 225 -0.46 34.70 -7.64
N GLU A 226 -1.72 34.34 -7.41
CA GLU A 226 -2.23 33.96 -6.09
C GLU A 226 -1.65 32.63 -5.62
N PHE A 227 -1.47 31.65 -6.52
CA PHE A 227 -0.86 30.38 -6.21
C PHE A 227 0.59 30.55 -5.77
N ILE A 228 1.39 31.32 -6.52
CA ILE A 228 2.77 31.68 -6.16
C ILE A 228 2.83 32.41 -4.81
N ALA A 229 1.91 33.36 -4.57
CA ALA A 229 1.80 34.04 -3.28
C ALA A 229 1.44 33.07 -2.14
N GLY A 230 0.56 32.12 -2.38
CA GLY A 230 0.20 31.04 -1.45
C GLY A 230 1.38 30.14 -1.12
N ILE A 231 2.18 29.74 -2.11
CA ILE A 231 3.42 28.97 -1.89
C ILE A 231 4.34 29.73 -0.95
N LYS A 232 4.61 31.01 -1.26
CA LYS A 232 5.47 31.87 -0.44
C LYS A 232 4.93 32.01 0.99
N ALA A 233 3.63 32.18 1.18
CA ALA A 233 3.02 32.29 2.49
C ALA A 233 3.18 30.99 3.31
N GLN A 234 3.03 29.81 2.68
CA GLN A 234 3.24 28.53 3.35
C GLN A 234 4.73 28.33 3.71
N GLN A 235 5.65 28.73 2.83
CA GLN A 235 7.08 28.70 3.13
C GLN A 235 7.49 29.65 4.27
N GLN A 236 6.84 30.82 4.39
CA GLN A 236 7.04 31.73 5.52
C GLN A 236 6.59 31.12 6.85
N LYS A 237 5.66 30.16 6.84
CA LYS A 237 5.29 29.33 8.00
C LYS A 237 6.27 28.18 8.26
N GLY A 238 7.38 28.10 7.52
CA GLY A 238 8.40 27.06 7.66
C GLY A 238 8.13 25.77 6.88
N LYS A 239 7.03 25.70 6.11
CA LYS A 239 6.67 24.52 5.31
C LYS A 239 7.58 24.39 4.10
N LYS A 240 7.76 23.17 3.59
CA LYS A 240 8.42 22.90 2.30
C LYS A 240 7.36 22.63 1.24
N VAL A 241 7.51 23.23 0.06
CA VAL A 241 6.64 22.99 -1.08
C VAL A 241 7.48 22.43 -2.21
N LEU A 242 7.13 21.24 -2.68
CA LEU A 242 7.88 20.47 -3.69
C LEU A 242 7.01 20.26 -4.92
N ILE A 243 7.63 20.16 -6.10
CA ILE A 243 6.92 19.62 -7.27
C ILE A 243 7.01 18.09 -7.24
N SER A 244 5.86 17.42 -7.30
CA SER A 244 5.82 15.97 -7.45
C SER A 244 5.78 15.60 -8.92
N ILE A 245 6.62 14.64 -9.32
CA ILE A 245 6.71 14.17 -10.71
C ILE A 245 6.37 12.70 -10.74
N GLY A 246 5.34 12.32 -11.49
CA GLY A 246 4.88 10.95 -11.61
C GLY A 246 3.40 10.78 -11.30
N GLY A 247 3.07 9.81 -10.45
CA GLY A 247 1.72 9.30 -10.24
C GLY A 247 1.25 8.41 -11.39
N GLN A 248 0.12 7.72 -11.19
CA GLN A 248 -0.44 6.71 -12.10
C GLN A 248 -0.43 7.09 -13.60
N ASN A 249 -0.68 8.37 -13.91
CA ASN A 249 -0.78 8.88 -15.29
C ASN A 249 0.47 9.61 -15.78
N GLY A 250 1.43 9.91 -14.89
CA GLY A 250 2.59 10.75 -15.16
C GLY A 250 3.87 9.99 -15.49
N GLN A 251 3.78 8.91 -16.28
CA GLN A 251 4.93 8.04 -16.57
C GLN A 251 6.14 8.83 -17.13
N VAL A 252 7.33 8.60 -16.57
CA VAL A 252 8.60 9.20 -17.02
C VAL A 252 9.67 8.13 -17.24
N ARG A 253 10.25 8.07 -18.43
CA ARG A 253 11.31 7.15 -18.84
C ARG A 253 12.47 7.92 -19.46
N LEU A 254 13.52 8.15 -18.68
CA LEU A 254 14.72 8.88 -19.13
C LEU A 254 15.68 7.94 -19.88
N GLU A 255 15.28 7.47 -21.05
CA GLU A 255 16.06 6.46 -21.81
C GLU A 255 17.34 7.03 -22.43
N THR A 256 17.39 8.34 -22.66
CA THR A 256 18.52 9.03 -23.31
C THR A 256 19.02 10.21 -22.49
N THR A 257 20.25 10.64 -22.76
CA THR A 257 20.81 11.87 -22.18
C THR A 257 20.05 13.12 -22.62
N ALA A 258 19.46 13.14 -23.81
CA ALA A 258 18.60 14.23 -24.25
C ALA A 258 17.32 14.34 -23.40
N ALA A 259 16.67 13.20 -23.09
CA ALA A 259 15.53 13.16 -22.19
C ALA A 259 15.92 13.58 -20.76
N ARG A 260 17.09 13.13 -20.27
CA ARG A 260 17.66 13.60 -19.00
C ARG A 260 17.83 15.12 -18.98
N ASP A 261 18.40 15.71 -20.03
CA ASP A 261 18.66 17.14 -20.10
C ASP A 261 17.37 17.95 -20.18
N ALA A 262 16.38 17.46 -20.94
CA ALA A 262 15.03 18.01 -20.97
C ALA A 262 14.38 17.97 -19.57
N PHE A 263 14.53 16.86 -18.84
CA PHE A 263 14.04 16.73 -17.47
C PHE A 263 14.67 17.73 -16.53
N VAL A 264 16.01 17.83 -16.50
CA VAL A 264 16.70 18.78 -15.63
C VAL A 264 16.29 20.21 -15.95
N ARG A 265 16.22 20.57 -17.24
CA ARG A 265 15.85 21.92 -17.70
C ARG A 265 14.42 22.28 -17.33
N SER A 266 13.45 21.40 -17.61
CA SER A 266 12.03 21.67 -17.36
C SER A 266 11.69 21.60 -15.87
N ALA A 267 12.22 20.62 -15.12
CA ALA A 267 12.07 20.56 -13.67
C ALA A 267 12.63 21.81 -12.99
N SER A 268 13.82 22.26 -13.41
CA SER A 268 14.41 23.47 -12.85
C SER A 268 13.61 24.73 -13.20
N ALA A 269 13.09 24.84 -14.42
CA ALA A 269 12.22 25.95 -14.80
C ALA A 269 10.92 26.00 -13.96
N ILE A 270 10.32 24.85 -13.65
CA ILE A 270 9.14 24.78 -12.76
C ILE A 270 9.53 25.22 -11.35
N ILE A 271 10.62 24.67 -10.80
CA ILE A 271 11.10 25.02 -9.45
C ILE A 271 11.36 26.53 -9.34
N ASP A 272 12.06 27.11 -10.31
CA ASP A 272 12.40 28.54 -10.31
C ASP A 272 11.17 29.42 -10.49
N LYS A 273 10.24 29.06 -11.39
CA LYS A 273 9.02 29.82 -11.65
C LYS A 273 8.14 29.94 -10.41
N PHE A 274 7.94 28.82 -9.70
CA PHE A 274 7.05 28.77 -8.54
C PHE A 274 7.78 28.97 -7.19
N GLY A 275 9.11 29.10 -7.20
CA GLY A 275 9.91 29.29 -5.98
C GLY A 275 9.91 28.06 -5.06
N LEU A 276 9.92 26.84 -5.62
CA LEU A 276 9.77 25.59 -4.86
C LEU A 276 11.05 25.21 -4.11
N ASN A 277 10.91 24.42 -3.05
CA ASN A 277 12.05 23.95 -2.24
C ASN A 277 12.77 22.75 -2.85
N GLY A 278 12.19 22.11 -3.86
CA GLY A 278 12.77 20.97 -4.55
C GLY A 278 11.72 20.10 -5.21
N LEU A 279 11.96 18.79 -5.26
CA LEU A 279 11.09 17.85 -5.96
C LEU A 279 10.88 16.55 -5.19
N ASP A 280 9.75 15.92 -5.49
CA ASP A 280 9.42 14.56 -5.12
C ASP A 280 9.43 13.66 -6.36
N VAL A 281 10.09 12.50 -6.25
CA VAL A 281 10.10 11.47 -7.29
C VAL A 281 9.03 10.44 -6.96
N ASP A 282 7.92 10.52 -7.67
CA ASP A 282 6.76 9.63 -7.54
C ASP A 282 6.60 8.75 -8.78
N PHE A 283 7.73 8.25 -9.29
CA PHE A 283 7.74 7.44 -10.51
C PHE A 283 7.13 6.07 -10.22
N GLU A 284 6.00 5.79 -10.85
CA GLU A 284 5.24 4.55 -10.73
C GLU A 284 5.22 3.76 -12.06
N GLY A 285 4.54 2.60 -12.05
CA GLY A 285 4.19 1.87 -13.26
C GLY A 285 5.41 1.40 -14.06
N HIS A 286 5.62 1.95 -15.25
CA HIS A 286 6.72 1.59 -16.16
C HIS A 286 7.78 2.70 -16.28
N SER A 287 7.84 3.61 -15.31
CA SER A 287 8.81 4.71 -15.30
C SER A 287 10.24 4.23 -15.05
N LEU A 288 10.41 3.24 -14.16
CA LEU A 288 11.69 2.59 -13.90
C LEU A 288 11.60 1.09 -14.09
N SER A 289 12.64 0.52 -14.69
CA SER A 289 12.86 -0.91 -14.89
C SER A 289 14.35 -1.16 -15.00
N LEU A 290 14.79 -2.39 -14.79
CA LEU A 290 16.17 -2.82 -14.99
C LEU A 290 16.26 -3.70 -16.25
N ASN A 291 17.28 -3.46 -17.05
CA ASN A 291 17.60 -4.30 -18.19
C ASN A 291 18.18 -5.64 -17.71
N ALA A 292 18.03 -6.68 -18.53
CA ALA A 292 18.64 -7.97 -18.27
C ALA A 292 20.16 -7.82 -18.05
N GLY A 293 20.67 -8.42 -16.98
CA GLY A 293 22.08 -8.35 -16.58
C GLY A 293 22.44 -7.19 -15.63
N ASP A 294 21.55 -6.21 -15.45
CA ASP A 294 21.75 -5.12 -14.48
C ASP A 294 21.39 -5.58 -13.06
N VAL A 295 22.31 -6.30 -12.42
CA VAL A 295 22.09 -6.99 -11.13
C VAL A 295 22.82 -6.36 -9.94
N ASP A 296 23.53 -5.25 -10.16
CA ASP A 296 24.29 -4.55 -9.11
C ASP A 296 23.72 -3.17 -8.84
N PHE A 297 22.85 -3.05 -7.84
CA PHE A 297 22.21 -1.78 -7.49
C PHE A 297 23.20 -0.66 -7.13
N LYS A 298 24.45 -0.99 -6.75
CA LYS A 298 25.49 0.01 -6.48
C LYS A 298 26.10 0.61 -7.75
N ASN A 299 26.06 -0.14 -8.85
CA ASN A 299 26.64 0.23 -10.14
C ASN A 299 25.62 -0.03 -11.26
N PRO A 300 24.46 0.66 -11.26
CA PRO A 300 23.42 0.41 -12.25
C PRO A 300 23.91 0.75 -13.65
N THR A 301 23.44 0.00 -14.63
CA THR A 301 23.80 0.18 -16.06
C THR A 301 22.60 0.50 -16.95
N THR A 302 21.39 0.29 -16.45
CA THR A 302 20.15 0.53 -17.19
C THR A 302 19.95 2.04 -17.44
N PRO A 303 19.78 2.48 -18.69
CA PRO A 303 19.74 3.92 -19.02
C PRO A 303 18.71 4.73 -18.22
N VAL A 304 17.48 4.21 -18.02
CA VAL A 304 16.44 4.94 -17.26
C VAL A 304 16.85 5.18 -15.80
N ILE A 305 17.61 4.27 -15.20
CA ILE A 305 18.13 4.40 -13.83
C ILE A 305 19.32 5.38 -13.81
N VAL A 306 20.30 5.16 -14.69
CA VAL A 306 21.53 5.97 -14.75
C VAL A 306 21.22 7.44 -15.04
N ASN A 307 20.31 7.68 -15.98
CA ASN A 307 19.91 9.03 -16.35
C ASN A 307 19.08 9.71 -15.24
N LEU A 308 18.20 8.99 -14.54
CA LEU A 308 17.49 9.54 -13.39
C LEU A 308 18.47 9.96 -12.29
N ILE A 309 19.43 9.10 -11.93
CA ILE A 309 20.47 9.43 -10.94
C ILE A 309 21.26 10.67 -11.38
N SER A 310 21.67 10.73 -12.65
CA SER A 310 22.39 11.88 -13.21
C SER A 310 21.57 13.16 -13.17
N ALA A 311 20.27 13.10 -13.48
CA ALA A 311 19.36 14.24 -13.40
C ALA A 311 19.20 14.76 -11.98
N LEU A 312 18.96 13.87 -11.01
CA LEU A 312 18.79 14.23 -9.60
C LEU A 312 20.06 14.86 -9.02
N LYS A 313 21.25 14.32 -9.36
CA LYS A 313 22.54 14.94 -8.98
C LYS A 313 22.72 16.32 -9.61
N SER A 314 22.29 16.52 -10.85
CA SER A 314 22.37 17.82 -11.52
C SER A 314 21.47 18.86 -10.84
N LEU A 315 20.25 18.48 -10.46
CA LEU A 315 19.34 19.35 -9.71
C LEU A 315 19.87 19.65 -8.31
N LYS A 316 20.39 18.65 -7.61
CA LYS A 316 21.04 18.84 -6.30
C LYS A 316 22.24 19.78 -6.39
N SER A 317 23.07 19.65 -7.42
CA SER A 317 24.21 20.54 -7.65
C SER A 317 23.77 21.98 -7.90
N ARG A 318 22.70 22.19 -8.69
CA ARG A 318 22.15 23.52 -9.00
C ARG A 318 21.62 24.25 -7.76
N TYR A 319 20.87 23.56 -6.90
CA TYR A 319 20.15 24.17 -5.78
C TYR A 319 20.85 24.01 -4.42
N GLY A 320 21.88 23.17 -4.36
CA GLY A 320 22.74 22.99 -3.20
C GLY A 320 22.03 22.45 -1.97
N ALA A 321 22.44 22.93 -0.79
CA ALA A 321 21.94 22.46 0.50
C ALA A 321 20.45 22.72 0.73
N ASN A 322 19.87 23.71 0.03
CA ASN A 322 18.45 24.08 0.17
C ASN A 322 17.50 23.15 -0.61
N PHE A 323 18.04 22.31 -1.50
CA PHE A 323 17.25 21.38 -2.29
C PHE A 323 16.72 20.24 -1.44
N VAL A 324 15.39 20.18 -1.32
CA VAL A 324 14.66 19.09 -0.69
C VAL A 324 14.34 18.05 -1.75
N LEU A 325 14.87 16.84 -1.57
CA LEU A 325 14.62 15.69 -2.45
C LEU A 325 13.86 14.63 -1.68
N THR A 326 12.67 14.28 -2.15
CA THR A 326 11.89 13.17 -1.60
C THR A 326 11.58 12.12 -2.66
N MET A 327 11.21 10.91 -2.23
CA MET A 327 10.84 9.81 -3.12
C MET A 327 9.68 9.02 -2.52
N ALA A 328 8.70 8.67 -3.36
CA ALA A 328 7.52 7.89 -2.99
C ALA A 328 7.32 6.64 -3.85
N PRO A 329 8.31 5.74 -3.97
CA PRO A 329 8.11 4.51 -4.73
C PRO A 329 7.05 3.62 -4.07
N GLU A 330 6.34 2.84 -4.88
CA GLU A 330 5.58 1.68 -4.40
C GLU A 330 6.54 0.64 -3.79
N THR A 331 6.06 -0.18 -2.84
CA THR A 331 6.87 -1.25 -2.24
C THR A 331 7.45 -2.24 -3.26
N PHE A 332 6.78 -2.37 -4.41
CA PHE A 332 7.22 -3.18 -5.55
C PHE A 332 8.61 -2.80 -6.06
N PHE A 333 8.94 -1.50 -6.06
CA PHE A 333 10.24 -1.02 -6.52
C PHE A 333 11.33 -1.03 -5.45
N VAL A 334 10.99 -1.33 -4.20
CA VAL A 334 11.92 -1.26 -3.06
C VAL A 334 11.95 -2.60 -2.30
N GLN A 335 10.95 -2.90 -1.48
CA GLN A 335 10.95 -4.05 -0.57
C GLN A 335 10.87 -5.39 -1.31
N VAL A 336 10.17 -5.48 -2.45
CA VAL A 336 10.18 -6.70 -3.28
C VAL A 336 11.60 -7.04 -3.75
N GLY A 337 12.50 -6.05 -3.79
CA GLY A 337 13.95 -6.19 -3.95
C GLY A 337 14.60 -7.26 -3.08
N TYR A 338 14.02 -7.55 -1.91
CA TYR A 338 14.48 -8.61 -1.01
C TYR A 338 14.38 -10.00 -1.65
N GLN A 339 13.34 -10.24 -2.46
CA GLN A 339 13.11 -11.52 -3.14
C GLN A 339 13.54 -11.49 -4.60
N PHE A 340 13.24 -10.40 -5.31
CA PHE A 340 13.41 -10.28 -6.75
C PHE A 340 14.07 -8.96 -7.11
N TYR A 341 14.98 -8.97 -8.08
CA TYR A 341 15.67 -7.77 -8.54
C TYR A 341 15.85 -7.82 -10.06
N GLY A 342 15.27 -6.84 -10.75
CA GLY A 342 15.52 -6.60 -12.17
C GLY A 342 15.21 -7.76 -13.11
N GLY A 343 14.13 -8.50 -12.84
CA GLY A 343 13.73 -9.64 -13.67
C GLY A 343 14.45 -10.96 -13.36
N ALA A 344 15.49 -10.94 -12.52
CA ALA A 344 16.18 -12.14 -12.09
C ALA A 344 15.30 -12.97 -11.13
N GLY A 345 15.41 -14.29 -11.20
CA GLY A 345 14.67 -15.20 -10.31
C GLY A 345 13.16 -15.31 -10.61
N GLY A 346 12.72 -14.91 -11.81
CA GLY A 346 11.33 -15.00 -12.25
C GLY A 346 10.44 -13.79 -11.87
N GLY A 347 11.03 -12.75 -11.26
CA GLY A 347 10.33 -11.49 -10.98
C GLY A 347 10.14 -10.61 -12.21
N ASP A 348 9.37 -9.53 -12.07
CA ASP A 348 9.26 -8.48 -13.08
C ASP A 348 10.55 -7.61 -13.13
N SER A 349 10.91 -7.10 -14.31
CA SER A 349 12.05 -6.18 -14.53
C SER A 349 12.07 -4.93 -13.64
N ARG A 350 10.93 -4.55 -13.07
CA ARG A 350 10.73 -3.37 -12.21
C ARG A 350 10.99 -3.64 -10.74
N THR A 351 11.00 -4.92 -10.33
CA THR A 351 11.24 -5.30 -8.93
C THR A 351 12.58 -4.77 -8.45
N GLY A 352 12.56 -4.02 -7.34
CA GLY A 352 13.76 -3.40 -6.77
C GLY A 352 14.39 -2.27 -7.62
N ALA A 353 13.75 -1.81 -8.69
CA ALA A 353 14.37 -0.84 -9.61
C ALA A 353 14.61 0.56 -9.01
N TYR A 354 14.04 0.88 -7.84
CA TYR A 354 14.36 2.11 -7.11
C TYR A 354 15.61 2.00 -6.24
N LEU A 355 16.01 0.79 -5.83
CA LEU A 355 17.18 0.59 -4.96
C LEU A 355 18.47 1.28 -5.48
N PRO A 356 18.83 1.20 -6.78
CA PRO A 356 20.00 1.92 -7.27
C PRO A 356 19.87 3.45 -7.19
N VAL A 357 18.66 3.98 -7.37
CA VAL A 357 18.41 5.42 -7.25
C VAL A 357 18.55 5.87 -5.79
N ILE A 358 17.94 5.14 -4.86
CA ILE A 358 18.03 5.41 -3.43
C ILE A 358 19.48 5.29 -2.95
N GLU A 359 20.21 4.27 -3.39
CA GLU A 359 21.62 4.07 -3.03
C GLU A 359 22.50 5.22 -3.53
N ALA A 360 22.35 5.61 -4.80
CA ALA A 360 23.15 6.68 -5.40
C ALA A 360 22.84 8.07 -4.84
N MET A 361 21.61 8.29 -4.35
CA MET A 361 21.15 9.55 -3.76
C MET A 361 21.11 9.53 -2.23
N ARG A 362 21.55 8.46 -1.57
CA ARG A 362 21.40 8.23 -0.11
C ARG A 362 21.80 9.41 0.77
N ASN A 363 22.85 10.14 0.39
CA ASN A 363 23.34 11.27 1.19
C ASN A 363 22.59 12.58 0.92
N ASP A 364 21.95 12.69 -0.25
CA ASP A 364 21.19 13.86 -0.69
C ASP A 364 19.67 13.72 -0.49
N LEU A 365 19.19 12.48 -0.32
CA LEU A 365 17.80 12.16 -0.08
C LEU A 365 17.34 12.73 1.27
N THR A 366 16.35 13.61 1.23
CA THR A 366 15.77 14.21 2.43
C THR A 366 14.80 13.25 3.10
N LEU A 367 13.94 12.60 2.32
CA LEU A 367 12.93 11.68 2.84
C LEU A 367 12.56 10.61 1.80
N LEU A 368 12.56 9.35 2.23
CA LEU A 368 11.92 8.23 1.56
C LEU A 368 10.60 7.96 2.28
N HIS A 369 9.49 8.01 1.56
CA HIS A 369 8.18 7.61 2.06
C HIS A 369 7.54 6.65 1.07
N VAL A 370 7.95 5.38 1.18
CA VAL A 370 7.40 4.29 0.38
C VAL A 370 5.89 4.22 0.58
N GLN A 371 5.16 4.03 -0.52
CA GLN A 371 3.71 3.89 -0.49
C GLN A 371 3.32 2.54 0.12
N HIS A 372 2.84 2.51 1.37
CA HIS A 372 2.41 1.28 2.04
C HIS A 372 0.93 0.96 1.75
N TYR A 373 0.52 1.19 0.51
CA TYR A 373 -0.86 1.08 0.02
C TYR A 373 -0.87 0.68 -1.45
N ASN A 374 -2.04 0.31 -1.98
CA ASN A 374 -2.19 -0.25 -3.33
C ASN A 374 -1.16 -1.37 -3.65
N SER A 375 -0.79 -2.12 -2.62
CA SER A 375 0.33 -3.06 -2.64
C SER A 375 -0.15 -4.50 -2.47
N GLY A 376 0.48 -5.41 -3.20
CA GLY A 376 0.35 -6.84 -2.94
C GLY A 376 1.05 -7.27 -1.63
N PRO A 377 1.00 -8.56 -1.29
CA PRO A 377 1.72 -9.09 -0.14
C PRO A 377 3.23 -8.96 -0.34
N ILE A 378 3.94 -8.46 0.67
CA ILE A 378 5.39 -8.28 0.61
C ILE A 378 6.07 -9.12 1.68
N MET A 379 7.17 -9.79 1.33
CA MET A 379 7.95 -10.57 2.28
C MET A 379 8.80 -9.66 3.18
N GLY A 380 8.60 -9.77 4.49
CA GLY A 380 9.39 -9.07 5.50
C GLY A 380 10.73 -9.75 5.80
N LEU A 381 11.53 -9.14 6.69
CA LEU A 381 12.84 -9.68 7.12
C LEU A 381 12.74 -10.94 7.98
N ASP A 382 11.52 -11.37 8.30
CA ASP A 382 11.17 -12.62 8.95
C ASP A 382 10.84 -13.74 7.95
N ASN A 383 10.98 -13.46 6.65
CA ASN A 383 10.62 -14.35 5.54
C ASN A 383 9.13 -14.75 5.52
N GLN A 384 8.26 -13.91 6.09
CA GLN A 384 6.81 -14.08 6.01
C GLN A 384 6.19 -12.99 5.13
N TYR A 385 5.09 -13.30 4.45
CA TYR A 385 4.34 -12.31 3.69
C TYR A 385 3.46 -11.48 4.63
N HIS A 386 3.55 -10.16 4.47
CA HIS A 386 2.74 -9.18 5.20
C HIS A 386 1.80 -8.47 4.21
N PHE A 387 0.62 -8.09 4.68
CA PHE A 387 -0.47 -7.55 3.85
C PHE A 387 -0.85 -6.14 4.30
N MET A 388 -1.00 -5.21 3.35
CA MET A 388 -1.39 -3.82 3.64
C MET A 388 -2.72 -3.69 4.40
N GLY A 389 -2.94 -2.53 5.04
CA GLY A 389 -4.16 -2.22 5.80
C GLY A 389 -4.09 -2.56 7.30
N GLY A 390 -2.90 -2.83 7.83
CA GLY A 390 -2.69 -3.13 9.25
C GLY A 390 -1.29 -2.76 9.75
N PRO A 391 -1.08 -2.75 11.08
CA PRO A 391 0.16 -2.28 11.69
C PRO A 391 1.37 -3.14 11.31
N ASP A 392 1.23 -4.47 11.25
CA ASP A 392 2.33 -5.39 10.97
C ASP A 392 2.95 -5.15 9.58
N PHE A 393 2.16 -4.75 8.58
CA PHE A 393 2.69 -4.36 7.27
C PHE A 393 3.51 -3.08 7.34
N HIS A 394 3.00 -2.05 8.03
CA HIS A 394 3.75 -0.81 8.15
C HIS A 394 5.05 -0.98 8.95
N ILE A 395 5.02 -1.82 10.00
CA ILE A 395 6.21 -2.16 10.79
C ILE A 395 7.22 -2.91 9.92
N SER A 396 6.81 -3.99 9.25
CA SER A 396 7.72 -4.81 8.43
C SER A 396 8.33 -4.02 7.26
N MET A 397 7.51 -3.26 6.52
CA MET A 397 7.99 -2.51 5.36
C MET A 397 8.95 -1.37 5.74
N ALA A 398 8.70 -0.68 6.87
CA ALA A 398 9.62 0.34 7.37
C ALA A 398 10.91 -0.28 7.92
N ASP A 399 10.81 -1.40 8.65
CA ASP A 399 11.96 -2.10 9.22
C ASP A 399 12.94 -2.55 8.13
N MET A 400 12.46 -2.96 6.95
CA MET A 400 13.34 -3.32 5.82
C MET A 400 14.31 -2.19 5.43
N VAL A 401 13.81 -0.96 5.26
CA VAL A 401 14.67 0.17 4.87
C VAL A 401 15.47 0.75 6.04
N LEU A 402 15.05 0.51 7.28
CA LEU A 402 15.72 0.97 8.51
C LEU A 402 16.79 -0.01 9.02
N ALA A 403 16.63 -1.31 8.78
CA ALA A 403 17.59 -2.36 9.15
C ALA A 403 18.49 -2.77 7.97
N GLY A 404 18.09 -2.44 6.74
CA GLY A 404 18.71 -2.96 5.53
C GLY A 404 18.34 -4.42 5.27
N PHE A 405 18.65 -4.89 4.06
CA PHE A 405 18.33 -6.25 3.64
C PHE A 405 19.23 -6.75 2.50
N PRO A 406 19.47 -8.08 2.41
CA PRO A 406 20.13 -8.67 1.25
C PRO A 406 19.19 -8.63 0.04
N VAL A 407 19.63 -8.01 -1.05
CA VAL A 407 18.86 -7.96 -2.30
C VAL A 407 18.85 -9.35 -2.93
N ARG A 408 17.67 -9.87 -3.27
CA ARG A 408 17.47 -11.23 -3.79
C ARG A 408 18.11 -12.32 -2.91
N GLY A 409 18.06 -12.13 -1.58
CA GLY A 409 18.69 -13.03 -0.60
C GLY A 409 20.22 -13.14 -0.68
N ASP A 410 20.89 -12.33 -1.50
CA ASP A 410 22.35 -12.34 -1.66
C ASP A 410 22.98 -11.41 -0.61
N SER A 411 23.63 -11.99 0.40
CA SER A 411 24.29 -11.25 1.48
C SER A 411 25.47 -10.40 1.02
N THR A 412 26.05 -10.68 -0.15
CA THR A 412 27.10 -9.84 -0.75
C THR A 412 26.53 -8.59 -1.40
N LYS A 413 25.22 -8.59 -1.70
CA LYS A 413 24.45 -7.47 -2.26
C LYS A 413 23.49 -6.90 -1.20
N PHE A 414 24.05 -6.50 -0.06
CA PHE A 414 23.28 -5.94 1.05
C PHE A 414 22.95 -4.45 0.83
N PHE A 415 21.66 -4.12 0.80
CA PHE A 415 21.16 -2.74 0.81
C PHE A 415 21.21 -2.21 2.26
N ALA A 416 22.08 -1.24 2.52
CA ALA A 416 22.36 -0.77 3.87
C ALA A 416 21.20 0.05 4.48
N PRO A 417 21.03 0.02 5.83
CA PRO A 417 20.12 0.89 6.57
C PRO A 417 20.12 2.34 6.09
N LEU A 418 18.95 2.92 5.86
CA LEU A 418 18.81 4.37 5.78
C LEU A 418 18.86 4.97 7.18
N ARG A 419 19.25 6.25 7.26
CA ARG A 419 19.15 6.97 8.53
C ARG A 419 17.67 7.13 8.87
N GLN A 420 17.32 7.00 10.15
CA GLN A 420 15.92 6.96 10.58
C GLN A 420 15.17 8.25 10.20
N GLU A 421 15.85 9.40 10.26
CA GLU A 421 15.31 10.70 9.90
C GLU A 421 15.11 10.92 8.39
N GLN A 422 15.53 9.95 7.56
CA GLN A 422 15.24 9.88 6.13
C GLN A 422 14.04 8.99 5.81
N VAL A 423 13.39 8.36 6.78
CA VAL A 423 12.29 7.41 6.51
C VAL A 423 10.98 7.91 7.10
N ALA A 424 9.94 7.94 6.28
CA ALA A 424 8.54 8.12 6.68
C ALA A 424 7.68 7.01 6.04
N ILE A 425 6.45 6.85 6.52
CA ILE A 425 5.51 5.83 6.02
C ILE A 425 4.43 6.49 5.17
N GLY A 426 4.26 6.08 3.92
CA GLY A 426 3.21 6.55 3.02
C GLY A 426 1.89 5.82 3.22
N LEU A 427 0.80 6.55 3.44
CA LEU A 427 -0.53 6.01 3.79
C LEU A 427 -1.66 6.69 2.99
N PRO A 428 -2.78 6.02 2.73
CA PRO A 428 -3.99 6.68 2.24
C PRO A 428 -4.60 7.53 3.36
N ALA A 429 -4.99 8.77 3.07
CA ALA A 429 -5.61 9.69 4.04
C ALA A 429 -7.01 9.24 4.43
N SER A 430 -7.65 8.46 3.56
CA SER A 430 -8.98 7.89 3.77
C SER A 430 -9.15 6.64 2.91
N VAL A 431 -10.22 5.89 3.14
CA VAL A 431 -10.63 4.74 2.32
C VAL A 431 -10.83 5.08 0.83
N ASN A 432 -11.11 6.34 0.50
CA ASN A 432 -11.30 6.78 -0.89
C ASN A 432 -9.98 7.10 -1.60
N ALA A 433 -8.88 7.19 -0.85
CA ALA A 433 -7.58 7.59 -1.39
C ALA A 433 -6.79 6.41 -1.97
N GLY A 434 -7.09 5.18 -1.55
CA GLY A 434 -6.43 3.98 -2.05
C GLY A 434 -6.69 2.76 -1.15
N ASN A 435 -6.42 1.57 -1.68
CA ASN A 435 -6.49 0.34 -0.92
C ASN A 435 -5.38 0.29 0.12
N GLY A 436 -5.61 -0.36 1.26
CA GLY A 436 -4.64 -0.39 2.36
C GLY A 436 -4.73 0.81 3.30
N PHE A 437 -5.86 1.53 3.29
CA PHE A 437 -6.20 2.46 4.38
C PHE A 437 -6.12 1.74 5.72
N THR A 438 -5.51 2.40 6.69
CA THR A 438 -5.27 1.87 8.04
C THR A 438 -5.82 2.86 9.05
N SER A 439 -6.49 2.35 10.08
CA SER A 439 -7.09 3.20 11.12
C SER A 439 -6.03 4.02 11.86
N VAL A 440 -6.42 5.18 12.40
CA VAL A 440 -5.53 6.03 13.21
C VAL A 440 -4.86 5.24 14.35
N ALA A 441 -5.62 4.38 15.03
CA ALA A 441 -5.15 3.58 16.14
C ALA A 441 -4.09 2.54 15.71
N ASP A 442 -4.28 1.92 14.55
CA ASP A 442 -3.34 0.96 13.99
C ASP A 442 -2.07 1.63 13.49
N VAL A 443 -2.17 2.80 12.86
CA VAL A 443 -1.00 3.61 12.50
C VAL A 443 -0.21 4.00 13.76
N HIS A 444 -0.88 4.40 14.84
CA HIS A 444 -0.22 4.69 16.12
C HIS A 444 0.40 3.45 16.76
N THR A 445 -0.20 2.28 16.58
CA THR A 445 0.39 1.00 17.01
C THR A 445 1.69 0.70 16.25
N ALA A 446 1.69 0.87 14.93
CA ALA A 446 2.90 0.74 14.12
C ALA A 446 3.98 1.73 14.55
N LEU A 447 3.62 3.00 14.76
CA LEU A 447 4.55 4.03 15.24
C LEU A 447 5.10 3.73 16.63
N ASN A 448 4.27 3.27 17.58
CA ASN A 448 4.75 2.84 18.91
C ASN A 448 5.75 1.70 18.79
N CYS A 449 5.45 0.68 17.97
CA CYS A 449 6.34 -0.45 17.79
C CYS A 449 7.68 0.01 17.21
N LEU A 450 7.65 0.74 16.10
CA LEU A 450 8.86 1.22 15.43
C LEU A 450 9.66 2.19 16.29
N THR A 451 9.03 3.15 16.97
CA THR A 451 9.75 4.26 17.62
C THR A 451 10.04 4.04 19.11
N LYS A 452 9.28 3.16 19.78
CA LYS A 452 9.39 2.90 21.23
C LYS A 452 9.62 1.43 21.55
N GLY A 453 9.50 0.52 20.58
CA GLY A 453 9.61 -0.92 20.81
C GLY A 453 8.43 -1.52 21.57
N THR A 454 7.27 -0.85 21.60
CA THR A 454 6.09 -1.26 22.37
C THR A 454 4.88 -1.51 21.48
N GLY A 455 4.00 -2.43 21.90
CA GLY A 455 2.78 -2.73 21.13
C GLY A 455 3.04 -3.40 19.78
N CYS A 456 4.22 -3.99 19.57
CA CYS A 456 4.52 -4.75 18.36
C CYS A 456 3.64 -6.00 18.29
N GLY A 457 2.95 -6.17 17.16
CA GLY A 457 2.13 -7.34 16.84
C GLY A 457 2.98 -8.60 16.61
N SER A 458 2.65 -9.36 15.57
CA SER A 458 3.35 -10.62 15.29
C SER A 458 4.76 -10.39 14.76
N TYR A 459 4.93 -9.36 13.93
CA TYR A 459 6.23 -8.95 13.41
C TYR A 459 7.08 -8.26 14.49
N LYS A 460 8.35 -8.65 14.59
CA LYS A 460 9.32 -8.03 15.51
C LYS A 460 10.40 -7.29 14.68
N PRO A 461 10.44 -5.95 14.73
CA PRO A 461 11.44 -5.19 13.99
C PRO A 461 12.85 -5.49 14.51
N LYS A 462 13.85 -5.37 13.63
CA LYS A 462 15.27 -5.62 13.97
C LYS A 462 15.84 -4.56 14.94
N GLY A 463 15.19 -3.42 15.07
CA GLY A 463 15.60 -2.34 15.97
C GLY A 463 14.45 -1.46 16.45
N VAL A 464 14.79 -0.47 17.26
CA VAL A 464 13.90 0.61 17.68
C VAL A 464 14.41 1.91 17.05
N TYR A 465 13.50 2.64 16.41
CA TYR A 465 13.79 3.75 15.51
C TYR A 465 13.14 5.07 16.00
N PRO A 466 13.59 5.63 17.14
CA PRO A 466 12.97 6.83 17.73
C PRO A 466 13.02 8.06 16.82
N ASN A 467 13.94 8.09 15.86
CA ASN A 467 14.14 9.18 14.92
C ASN A 467 13.44 8.97 13.57
N LEU A 468 12.58 7.94 13.43
CA LEU A 468 11.70 7.77 12.28
C LEU A 468 10.97 9.09 11.97
N ARG A 469 11.06 9.58 10.73
CA ARG A 469 10.75 10.98 10.44
C ARG A 469 9.26 11.31 10.50
N GLY A 470 8.36 10.39 10.18
CA GLY A 470 6.93 10.63 10.31
C GLY A 470 6.09 9.91 9.27
N LEU A 471 5.04 10.58 8.78
CA LEU A 471 4.09 10.02 7.83
C LEU A 471 3.99 10.88 6.58
N MET A 472 3.70 10.22 5.47
CA MET A 472 3.27 10.82 4.22
C MET A 472 1.86 10.36 3.93
N THR A 473 1.05 11.19 3.28
CA THR A 473 -0.23 10.73 2.76
C THR A 473 -0.55 11.16 1.34
N TRP A 474 -1.16 10.22 0.63
CA TRP A 474 -2.08 10.51 -0.44
C TRP A 474 -3.49 10.62 0.16
N SER A 475 -4.09 11.80 0.33
CA SER A 475 -3.60 13.14 -0.02
C SER A 475 -4.24 14.20 0.90
N ILE A 476 -3.75 15.44 0.86
CA ILE A 476 -4.33 16.58 1.61
C ILE A 476 -5.80 16.78 1.23
N ASN A 477 -6.14 16.60 -0.05
CA ASN A 477 -7.51 16.73 -0.53
C ASN A 477 -8.41 15.61 0.02
N TRP A 478 -7.93 14.37 0.02
CA TRP A 478 -8.67 13.26 0.62
C TRP A 478 -8.78 13.35 2.14
N ASP A 479 -7.77 13.91 2.82
CA ASP A 479 -7.86 14.23 4.25
C ASP A 479 -8.95 15.26 4.52
N LYS A 480 -8.99 16.36 3.77
CA LYS A 480 -10.08 17.36 3.85
C LYS A 480 -11.45 16.73 3.57
N PHE A 481 -11.56 15.91 2.53
CA PHE A 481 -12.78 15.18 2.19
C PHE A 481 -13.24 14.28 3.35
N ASN A 482 -12.29 13.70 4.08
CA ASN A 482 -12.51 12.89 5.27
C ASN A 482 -12.44 13.71 6.58
N ASN A 483 -12.86 14.98 6.55
CA ASN A 483 -12.97 15.87 7.72
C ASN A 483 -11.67 16.08 8.53
N TYR A 484 -10.52 16.00 7.86
CA TYR A 484 -9.18 16.21 8.42
C TYR A 484 -8.79 15.19 9.49
N GLU A 485 -9.31 13.95 9.43
CA GLU A 485 -9.00 12.90 10.40
C GLU A 485 -7.50 12.57 10.41
N PHE A 486 -6.89 12.36 9.25
CA PHE A 486 -5.49 11.96 9.15
C PHE A 486 -4.58 13.05 9.71
N SER A 487 -4.72 14.29 9.22
CA SER A 487 -3.83 15.38 9.62
C SER A 487 -3.94 15.72 11.10
N LYS A 488 -5.16 15.87 11.62
CA LYS A 488 -5.37 16.27 13.02
C LYS A 488 -4.93 15.20 13.99
N GLN A 489 -5.34 13.95 13.77
CA GLN A 489 -5.05 12.87 14.71
C GLN A 489 -3.55 12.53 14.73
N HIS A 490 -2.93 12.44 13.55
CA HIS A 490 -1.50 12.12 13.49
C HIS A 490 -0.62 13.30 13.89
N ARG A 491 -1.02 14.55 13.67
CA ARG A 491 -0.26 15.71 14.17
C ARG A 491 -0.26 15.75 15.69
N ALA A 492 -1.40 15.51 16.33
CA ALA A 492 -1.49 15.43 17.78
C ALA A 492 -0.56 14.33 18.36
N TYR A 493 -0.40 13.23 17.63
CA TYR A 493 0.45 12.11 18.01
C TYR A 493 1.95 12.31 17.67
N LEU A 494 2.25 13.07 16.61
CA LEU A 494 3.59 13.37 16.10
C LEU A 494 3.89 14.88 16.21
N PRO A 495 4.14 15.40 17.43
CA PRO A 495 4.54 16.80 17.60
C PRO A 495 5.90 17.04 16.93
N ARG A 496 6.01 18.22 16.30
CA ARG A 496 7.13 18.65 15.44
C ARG A 496 8.51 18.43 16.03
#